data_AF-A0A847M3M7-F1
#
_entry.id   AF-A0A847M3M7-F1
#
_cell.length_a   1.000
_cell.length_b   1.000
_cell.length_c   1.000
_cell.angle_alpha   90.00
_cell.angle_beta   90.00
_cell.angle_gamma   90.00
#
_symmetry.space_group_name_H-M   'P 1'
#
loop_
_entity.id
_entity.type
_entity.pdbx_description
1 polymer ?
#
loop_
_entity_poly.entity_id
_entity_poly.type
_entity_poly.pdbx_seq_one_letter_code
_entity_poly.pdbx_strand_id
1 'polypeptide(L)'
;MKRRVVLRTVGLIGLYMAVFIALVLIQYVRRTSFTLNLGSMVVSSNYLDVNEIRKQAKNEPVQITGRFSLFFGGMEFRLAEEDGFSVIKTNGSKSPLSGRSFLISDNTVRLELSDGSALVFKTFFANGVETLNIQAMPASTAQELRIPFRPLRSSHITTDEKNRIMVSAGGKNYSFSGSAVDYKNKLVSLKGNASLASYGQIPEKKGFNPGDFVLASALDTQAYGTAISRWQAQAASAWERSMAGNPSEDTVLAYVSQAARGGNYRSATGTTPAAFLEGNQRTYRSAPFFGRLDIALRGLIASDREYLGRLSRMINEKTSDVLAEPSLVRTLSVRGSKALFDELVNLVKALDPSTLTPATAVGVIENAANWKNYRGNEDNPFERLKDQALFVVSSSLKSSADGKVLACPNGQGDLAYSIRLGNALIQYGSVSGLADWTSLGKSLILSVLALSDANGALPVFAELAKDGSVFVPTGDGRIPAAQIYNQITGDLYYPRIAELGLTNYSGLWAWTAAGPLSATYDGSVLDITVPFFEGETHYMMIKGVKPFRKIQLYNIDFRTDPRFERYDSSGWAYSESEQTLLLKMKHRAKDEHIKIFYQESEQ
;
A
#
# COMPACT_ATOMS: atom_id res chain seq x y z
N MET A 1 -88.38 32.32 -49.72
CA MET A 1 -86.93 32.14 -49.95
C MET A 1 -86.05 32.06 -48.68
N LYS A 2 -86.45 32.55 -47.49
CA LYS A 2 -85.56 32.62 -46.31
C LYS A 2 -85.30 31.30 -45.55
N ARG A 3 -86.18 30.29 -45.61
CA ARG A 3 -86.09 29.05 -44.79
C ARG A 3 -85.01 28.05 -45.26
N ARG A 4 -84.77 27.95 -46.58
CA ARG A 4 -83.74 27.05 -47.16
C ARG A 4 -82.31 27.56 -46.97
N VAL A 5 -82.13 28.88 -46.88
CA VAL A 5 -80.81 29.49 -46.64
C VAL A 5 -80.37 29.25 -45.19
N VAL A 6 -81.27 29.47 -44.21
CA VAL A 6 -80.97 29.24 -42.80
C VAL A 6 -80.61 27.77 -42.51
N LEU A 7 -81.33 26.81 -43.11
CA LEU A 7 -81.01 25.39 -42.95
C LEU A 7 -79.63 25.01 -43.52
N ARG A 8 -79.23 25.60 -44.64
CA ARG A 8 -77.88 25.39 -45.21
C ARG A 8 -76.80 26.03 -44.35
N THR A 9 -77.04 27.21 -43.80
CA THR A 9 -76.09 27.88 -42.91
C THR A 9 -75.89 27.09 -41.61
N VAL A 10 -76.96 26.59 -41.00
CA VAL A 10 -76.88 25.75 -39.78
C VAL A 10 -76.18 24.42 -40.09
N GLY A 11 -76.47 23.79 -41.23
CA GLY A 11 -75.78 22.57 -41.66
C GLY A 11 -74.27 22.77 -41.90
N LEU A 12 -73.88 23.88 -42.51
CA LEU A 12 -72.47 24.24 -42.70
C LEU A 12 -71.77 24.54 -41.37
N ILE A 13 -72.42 25.27 -40.46
CA ILE A 13 -71.87 25.53 -39.12
C ILE A 13 -71.67 24.21 -38.35
N GLY A 14 -72.62 23.28 -38.43
CA GLY A 14 -72.49 21.96 -37.83
C GLY A 14 -71.33 21.15 -38.41
N LEU A 15 -71.15 21.19 -39.74
CA LEU A 15 -70.03 20.55 -40.42
C LEU A 15 -68.68 21.17 -40.00
N TYR A 16 -68.58 22.49 -39.96
CA TYR A 16 -67.37 23.19 -39.53
C TYR A 16 -67.04 22.93 -38.06
N MET A 17 -68.05 22.84 -37.17
CA MET A 17 -67.87 22.42 -35.79
C MET A 17 -67.37 20.98 -35.69
N ALA A 18 -67.92 20.05 -36.47
CA ALA A 18 -67.47 18.66 -36.48
C ALA A 18 -66.03 18.52 -37.01
N VAL A 19 -65.68 19.24 -38.07
CA VAL A 19 -64.31 19.28 -38.61
C VAL A 19 -63.35 19.95 -37.62
N PHE A 20 -63.77 21.01 -36.93
CA PHE A 20 -62.97 21.66 -35.89
C PHE A 20 -62.75 20.73 -34.69
N ILE A 21 -63.79 20.04 -34.21
CA ILE A 21 -63.68 19.04 -33.14
C ILE A 21 -62.77 17.88 -33.56
N ALA A 22 -62.89 17.39 -34.80
CA ALA A 22 -61.99 16.36 -35.34
C ALA A 22 -60.54 16.84 -35.42
N LEU A 23 -60.30 18.07 -35.88
CA LEU A 23 -58.96 18.68 -35.91
C LEU A 23 -58.38 18.91 -34.51
N VAL A 24 -59.20 19.33 -33.55
CA VAL A 24 -58.82 19.51 -32.14
C VAL A 24 -58.51 18.16 -31.48
N LEU A 25 -59.32 17.12 -31.72
CA LEU A 25 -59.06 15.76 -31.25
C LEU A 25 -57.78 15.19 -31.86
N ILE A 26 -57.52 15.42 -33.15
CA ILE A 26 -56.27 15.02 -33.82
C ILE A 26 -55.06 15.80 -33.26
N GLN A 27 -55.21 17.09 -32.95
CA GLN A 27 -54.15 17.92 -32.36
C GLN A 27 -53.87 17.61 -30.88
N TYR A 28 -54.82 17.07 -30.13
CA TYR A 28 -54.64 16.74 -28.70
C TYR A 28 -54.09 15.33 -28.44
N VAL A 29 -53.87 14.49 -29.46
CA VAL A 29 -53.02 13.29 -29.34
C VAL A 29 -51.53 13.68 -29.47
N ARG A 30 -51.09 14.69 -28.71
CA ARG A 30 -49.68 15.03 -28.62
C ARG A 30 -48.99 14.08 -27.65
N ARG A 31 -48.34 13.05 -28.19
CA ARG A 31 -47.36 12.24 -27.46
C ARG A 31 -46.26 13.19 -26.96
N THR A 32 -46.13 13.34 -25.65
CA THR A 32 -45.11 14.21 -25.07
C THR A 32 -43.84 13.40 -24.86
N SER A 33 -42.69 13.96 -25.24
CA SER A 33 -41.39 13.36 -24.96
C SER A 33 -41.06 13.50 -23.48
N PHE A 34 -40.58 12.45 -22.84
CA PHE A 34 -40.06 12.48 -21.47
C PHE A 34 -38.55 12.24 -21.43
N THR A 35 -37.94 12.68 -20.34
CA THR A 35 -36.55 12.37 -19.96
C THR A 35 -36.51 11.99 -18.48
N LEU A 36 -35.88 10.86 -18.16
CA LEU A 36 -35.72 10.36 -16.79
C LEU A 36 -34.23 10.18 -16.47
N ASN A 37 -33.80 10.78 -15.36
CA ASN A 37 -32.46 10.58 -14.82
C ASN A 37 -32.46 9.40 -13.84
N LEU A 38 -31.58 8.42 -14.08
CA LEU A 38 -31.46 7.19 -13.29
C LEU A 38 -29.97 6.98 -12.98
N GLY A 39 -29.54 7.39 -11.78
CA GLY A 39 -28.12 7.58 -11.49
C GLY A 39 -27.53 8.62 -12.45
N SER A 40 -26.50 8.23 -13.18
CA SER A 40 -25.80 9.04 -14.20
C SER A 40 -26.25 8.80 -15.64
N MET A 41 -27.17 7.88 -15.87
CA MET A 41 -27.78 7.68 -17.20
C MET A 41 -29.08 8.45 -17.32
N VAL A 42 -29.39 8.85 -18.54
CA VAL A 42 -30.66 9.51 -18.89
C VAL A 42 -31.38 8.64 -19.90
N VAL A 43 -32.67 8.38 -19.66
CA VAL A 43 -33.55 7.68 -20.60
C VAL A 43 -34.52 8.67 -21.20
N SER A 44 -34.77 8.57 -22.50
CA SER A 44 -35.79 9.38 -23.18
C SER A 44 -36.69 8.53 -24.07
N SER A 45 -37.98 8.81 -24.03
CA SER A 45 -38.97 8.21 -24.93
C SER A 45 -40.23 9.09 -25.05
N ASN A 46 -41.17 8.71 -25.91
CA ASN A 46 -42.47 9.37 -26.04
C ASN A 46 -43.54 8.62 -25.20
N TYR A 47 -44.29 9.36 -24.39
CA TYR A 47 -45.38 8.82 -23.57
C TYR A 47 -46.55 9.81 -23.46
N LEU A 48 -47.68 9.35 -22.91
CA LEU A 48 -48.93 10.12 -22.81
C LEU A 48 -48.99 11.01 -21.56
N ASP A 49 -48.39 10.61 -20.42
CA ASP A 49 -48.32 11.43 -19.20
C ASP A 49 -47.02 11.21 -18.39
N VAL A 50 -46.21 12.27 -18.22
CA VAL A 50 -44.86 12.21 -17.65
C VAL A 50 -44.86 12.03 -16.12
N ASN A 51 -45.92 12.45 -15.41
CA ASN A 51 -45.92 12.51 -13.95
C ASN A 51 -46.19 11.16 -13.26
N GLU A 52 -46.78 10.18 -13.97
CA GLU A 52 -47.06 8.83 -13.43
C GLU A 52 -45.92 7.82 -13.65
N ILE A 53 -45.01 8.08 -14.59
CA ILE A 53 -44.00 7.11 -15.05
C ILE A 53 -43.09 6.64 -13.90
N ARG A 54 -42.63 7.56 -13.04
CA ARG A 54 -41.65 7.21 -11.99
C ARG A 54 -42.26 6.33 -10.89
N LYS A 55 -43.57 6.42 -10.67
CA LYS A 55 -44.28 5.60 -9.68
C LYS A 55 -44.67 4.24 -10.28
N GLN A 56 -45.17 4.23 -11.52
CA GLN A 56 -45.61 3.01 -12.17
C GLN A 56 -44.44 2.11 -12.60
N ALA A 57 -43.41 2.66 -13.26
CA ALA A 57 -42.29 1.89 -13.82
C ALA A 57 -41.38 1.22 -12.77
N LYS A 58 -41.54 1.54 -11.47
CA LYS A 58 -40.86 0.84 -10.36
C LYS A 58 -41.49 -0.52 -10.05
N ASN A 59 -42.81 -0.66 -10.27
CA ASN A 59 -43.57 -1.85 -9.85
C ASN A 59 -44.18 -2.59 -11.05
N GLU A 60 -44.47 -1.91 -12.16
CA GLU A 60 -45.16 -2.47 -13.33
C GLU A 60 -44.53 -1.99 -14.65
N PRO A 61 -44.45 -2.86 -15.69
CA PRO A 61 -43.89 -2.47 -16.99
C PRO A 61 -44.70 -1.38 -17.69
N VAL A 62 -44.05 -0.28 -18.07
CA VAL A 62 -44.69 0.83 -18.79
C VAL A 62 -44.53 0.62 -20.30
N GLN A 63 -45.64 0.68 -21.04
CA GLN A 63 -45.67 0.50 -22.50
C GLN A 63 -45.06 1.71 -23.23
N ILE A 64 -44.31 1.44 -24.29
CA ILE A 64 -43.63 2.43 -25.11
C ILE A 64 -44.31 2.50 -26.47
N THR A 65 -44.59 3.72 -26.95
CA THR A 65 -45.23 3.94 -28.26
C THR A 65 -44.42 4.86 -29.18
N GLY A 66 -43.09 4.88 -29.03
CA GLY A 66 -42.21 5.71 -29.85
C GLY A 66 -40.73 5.37 -29.70
N ARG A 67 -39.88 6.28 -30.18
CA ARG A 67 -38.42 6.13 -30.11
C ARG A 67 -37.95 6.11 -28.65
N PHE A 68 -37.14 5.12 -28.32
CA PHE A 68 -36.48 5.00 -27.02
C PHE A 68 -34.97 5.24 -27.19
N SER A 69 -34.41 6.12 -26.38
CA SER A 69 -32.97 6.43 -26.36
C SER A 69 -32.43 6.38 -24.93
N LEU A 70 -31.18 5.94 -24.79
CA LEU A 70 -30.44 5.99 -23.52
C LEU A 70 -29.15 6.78 -23.69
N PHE A 71 -28.86 7.66 -22.74
CA PHE A 71 -27.70 8.54 -22.75
C PHE A 71 -26.81 8.27 -21.54
N PHE A 72 -25.51 8.14 -21.78
CA PHE A 72 -24.50 8.00 -20.73
C PHE A 72 -23.12 8.38 -21.28
N GLY A 73 -22.29 9.06 -20.50
CA GLY A 73 -20.88 9.30 -20.81
C GLY A 73 -20.64 9.89 -22.21
N GLY A 74 -21.44 10.86 -22.63
CA GLY A 74 -21.32 11.49 -23.95
C GLY A 74 -21.85 10.69 -25.14
N MET A 75 -22.51 9.55 -24.91
CA MET A 75 -23.05 8.64 -25.93
C MET A 75 -24.57 8.56 -25.88
N GLU A 76 -25.22 8.44 -27.04
CA GLU A 76 -26.63 8.03 -27.21
C GLU A 76 -26.69 6.60 -27.77
N PHE A 77 -27.38 5.70 -27.07
CA PHE A 77 -27.79 4.38 -27.55
C PHE A 77 -29.21 4.47 -28.08
N ARG A 78 -29.39 4.12 -29.36
CA ARG A 78 -30.64 4.32 -30.09
C ARG A 78 -31.38 3.00 -30.21
N LEU A 79 -32.54 2.91 -29.55
CA LEU A 79 -33.29 1.68 -29.33
C LEU A 79 -34.63 1.71 -30.07
N ALA A 80 -34.59 2.18 -31.32
CA ALA A 80 -35.74 2.29 -32.22
C ALA A 80 -35.42 1.72 -33.60
N GLU A 81 -36.45 1.18 -34.25
CA GLU A 81 -36.35 0.57 -35.58
C GLU A 81 -35.78 1.55 -36.62
N GLU A 82 -36.26 2.80 -36.63
CA GLU A 82 -35.82 3.87 -37.54
C GLU A 82 -34.32 4.19 -37.42
N ASP A 83 -33.71 3.89 -36.27
CA ASP A 83 -32.29 4.15 -36.01
C ASP A 83 -31.39 2.95 -36.34
N GLY A 84 -31.97 1.84 -36.84
CA GLY A 84 -31.25 0.62 -37.23
C GLY A 84 -31.12 -0.43 -36.13
N PHE A 85 -31.86 -0.29 -35.03
CA PHE A 85 -31.91 -1.29 -33.96
C PHE A 85 -32.52 -2.59 -34.48
N SER A 86 -31.79 -3.71 -34.36
CA SER A 86 -32.16 -4.95 -35.05
C SER A 86 -31.64 -6.21 -34.36
N VAL A 87 -32.28 -7.34 -34.69
CA VAL A 87 -31.90 -8.70 -34.28
C VAL A 87 -31.47 -9.50 -35.50
N ILE A 88 -30.44 -10.34 -35.33
CA ILE A 88 -30.15 -11.46 -36.22
C ILE A 88 -30.72 -12.72 -35.58
N LYS A 89 -31.63 -13.38 -36.29
CA LYS A 89 -32.26 -14.62 -35.84
C LYS A 89 -31.34 -15.82 -36.07
N THR A 90 -31.62 -16.94 -35.41
CA THR A 90 -30.86 -18.19 -35.56
C THR A 90 -30.83 -18.74 -36.99
N ASN A 91 -31.79 -18.36 -37.83
CA ASN A 91 -31.82 -18.67 -39.27
C ASN A 91 -30.99 -17.70 -40.14
N GLY A 92 -30.25 -16.77 -39.53
CA GLY A 92 -29.43 -15.76 -40.21
C GLY A 92 -30.20 -14.54 -40.75
N SER A 93 -31.53 -14.50 -40.64
CA SER A 93 -32.31 -13.35 -41.10
C SER A 93 -32.19 -12.16 -40.14
N LYS A 94 -32.08 -10.95 -40.70
CA LYS A 94 -32.10 -9.69 -39.95
C LYS A 94 -33.54 -9.19 -39.84
N SER A 95 -33.98 -8.80 -38.65
CA SER A 95 -35.29 -8.18 -38.42
C SER A 95 -35.15 -6.92 -37.56
N PRO A 96 -35.98 -5.87 -37.80
CA PRO A 96 -35.97 -4.69 -36.96
C PRO A 96 -36.46 -4.99 -35.54
N LEU A 97 -35.97 -4.22 -34.56
CA LEU A 97 -36.39 -4.28 -33.17
C LEU A 97 -36.94 -2.93 -32.70
N SER A 98 -37.88 -3.02 -31.77
CA SER A 98 -38.42 -1.87 -31.05
C SER A 98 -38.67 -2.23 -29.59
N GLY A 99 -38.56 -1.23 -28.72
CA GLY A 99 -38.94 -1.36 -27.31
C GLY A 99 -40.46 -1.47 -27.17
N ARG A 100 -40.94 -2.49 -26.45
CA ARG A 100 -42.35 -2.67 -26.11
C ARG A 100 -42.69 -2.05 -24.78
N SER A 101 -41.92 -2.37 -23.75
CA SER A 101 -42.12 -1.86 -22.40
C SER A 101 -40.81 -1.75 -21.65
N PHE A 102 -40.81 -0.96 -20.58
CA PHE A 102 -39.65 -0.85 -19.71
C PHE A 102 -40.01 -0.83 -18.23
N LEU A 103 -39.04 -1.25 -17.41
CA LEU A 103 -39.02 -1.16 -15.96
C LEU A 103 -37.79 -0.37 -15.52
N ILE A 104 -37.91 0.38 -14.44
CA ILE A 104 -36.81 1.18 -13.88
C ILE A 104 -36.57 0.86 -12.40
N SER A 105 -35.31 0.98 -12.01
CA SER A 105 -34.88 1.09 -10.61
C SER A 105 -33.92 2.28 -10.50
N ASP A 106 -33.31 2.51 -9.34
CA ASP A 106 -32.56 3.75 -9.07
C ASP A 106 -31.36 3.97 -10.02
N ASN A 107 -30.73 2.89 -10.50
CA ASN A 107 -29.61 2.91 -11.44
C ASN A 107 -29.73 1.88 -12.59
N THR A 108 -30.92 1.33 -12.81
CA THR A 108 -31.15 0.23 -13.76
C THR A 108 -32.38 0.48 -14.62
N VAL A 109 -32.31 0.13 -15.90
CA VAL A 109 -33.43 0.13 -16.85
C VAL A 109 -33.47 -1.23 -17.53
N ARG A 110 -34.62 -1.88 -17.50
CA ARG A 110 -34.88 -3.10 -18.26
C ARG A 110 -35.87 -2.78 -19.37
N LEU A 111 -35.48 -3.03 -20.62
CA LEU A 111 -36.30 -2.82 -21.81
C LEU A 111 -36.67 -4.18 -22.42
N GLU A 112 -37.96 -4.44 -22.55
CA GLU A 112 -38.51 -5.61 -23.24
C GLU A 112 -38.71 -5.29 -24.73
N LEU A 113 -38.33 -6.22 -25.61
CA LEU A 113 -38.25 -6.00 -27.06
C LEU A 113 -39.36 -6.70 -27.84
N SER A 114 -39.53 -6.28 -29.10
CA SER A 114 -40.58 -6.77 -29.99
C SER A 114 -40.49 -8.26 -30.35
N ASP A 115 -39.31 -8.89 -30.23
CA ASP A 115 -39.05 -10.30 -30.49
C ASP A 115 -39.11 -11.18 -29.22
N GLY A 116 -39.37 -10.58 -28.06
CA GLY A 116 -39.34 -11.25 -26.76
C GLY A 116 -37.96 -11.28 -26.08
N SER A 117 -36.93 -10.69 -26.70
CA SER A 117 -35.64 -10.45 -26.05
C SER A 117 -35.74 -9.30 -25.03
N ALA A 118 -34.77 -9.18 -24.13
CA ALA A 118 -34.67 -8.03 -23.22
C ALA A 118 -33.26 -7.42 -23.19
N LEU A 119 -33.18 -6.12 -22.91
CA LEU A 119 -31.94 -5.39 -22.63
C LEU A 119 -31.98 -4.80 -21.23
N VAL A 120 -30.90 -4.98 -20.47
CA VAL A 120 -30.72 -4.39 -19.14
C VAL A 120 -29.54 -3.44 -19.18
N PHE A 121 -29.82 -2.18 -18.86
CA PHE A 121 -28.83 -1.12 -18.68
C PHE A 121 -28.66 -0.85 -17.20
N LYS A 122 -27.43 -0.91 -16.69
CA LYS A 122 -27.15 -0.68 -15.27
C LYS A 122 -25.89 0.15 -15.10
N THR A 123 -25.97 1.23 -14.32
CA THR A 123 -24.82 2.04 -13.94
C THR A 123 -24.29 1.62 -12.56
N PHE A 124 -22.97 1.57 -12.41
CA PHE A 124 -22.28 1.23 -11.16
C PHE A 124 -20.89 1.86 -11.12
N PHE A 125 -20.30 1.92 -9.93
CA PHE A 125 -18.92 2.36 -9.73
C PHE A 125 -17.97 1.17 -9.74
N ALA A 126 -16.92 1.23 -10.56
CA ALA A 126 -15.83 0.26 -10.61
C ALA A 126 -14.51 0.98 -10.83
N ASN A 127 -13.43 0.56 -10.16
CA ASN A 127 -12.10 1.18 -10.28
C ASN A 127 -12.09 2.72 -10.08
N GLY A 128 -12.94 3.23 -9.19
CA GLY A 128 -13.06 4.66 -8.88
C GLY A 128 -13.77 5.50 -9.94
N VAL A 129 -14.37 4.88 -10.95
CA VAL A 129 -15.07 5.55 -12.05
C VAL A 129 -16.45 4.93 -12.30
N GLU A 130 -17.33 5.73 -12.89
CA GLU A 130 -18.69 5.30 -13.21
C GLU A 130 -18.75 4.57 -14.57
N THR A 131 -19.45 3.43 -14.60
CA THR A 131 -19.51 2.53 -15.75
C THR A 131 -20.96 2.10 -16.02
N LEU A 132 -21.33 2.03 -17.29
CA LEU A 132 -22.58 1.47 -17.80
C LEU A 132 -22.36 0.03 -18.29
N ASN A 133 -23.14 -0.91 -17.76
CA ASN A 133 -23.28 -2.26 -18.33
C ASN A 133 -24.53 -2.34 -19.19
N ILE A 134 -24.38 -2.96 -20.36
CA ILE A 134 -25.45 -3.26 -21.32
C ILE A 134 -25.51 -4.78 -21.46
N GLN A 135 -26.53 -5.39 -20.89
CA GLN A 135 -26.72 -6.83 -20.91
C GLN A 135 -27.90 -7.21 -21.79
N ALA A 136 -27.69 -8.16 -22.70
CA ALA A 136 -28.70 -8.79 -23.52
C ALA A 136 -29.21 -10.08 -22.89
N MET A 137 -30.52 -10.29 -22.97
CA MET A 137 -31.17 -11.57 -22.73
C MET A 137 -31.93 -11.95 -24.02
N PRO A 138 -31.23 -12.56 -25.00
CA PRO A 138 -31.83 -12.91 -26.28
C PRO A 138 -32.93 -13.97 -26.11
N ALA A 139 -34.02 -13.86 -26.88
CA ALA A 139 -35.01 -14.93 -27.01
C ALA A 139 -34.41 -16.16 -27.70
N SER A 140 -35.05 -17.33 -27.59
CA SER A 140 -34.58 -18.58 -28.21
C SER A 140 -34.41 -18.52 -29.73
N THR A 141 -35.07 -17.56 -30.39
CA THR A 141 -34.98 -17.33 -31.84
C THR A 141 -33.93 -16.28 -32.23
N ALA A 142 -33.32 -15.60 -31.26
CA ALA A 142 -32.37 -14.51 -31.46
C ALA A 142 -30.91 -14.98 -31.24
N GLN A 143 -30.05 -14.72 -32.23
CA GLN A 143 -28.62 -15.04 -32.18
C GLN A 143 -27.79 -13.83 -31.73
N GLU A 144 -28.11 -12.63 -32.22
CA GLU A 144 -27.35 -11.40 -31.98
C GLU A 144 -28.27 -10.18 -31.95
N LEU A 145 -28.15 -9.34 -30.93
CA LEU A 145 -28.78 -8.02 -30.86
C LEU A 145 -27.78 -6.95 -31.29
N ARG A 146 -28.18 -6.08 -32.22
CA ARG A 146 -27.35 -4.98 -32.73
C ARG A 146 -27.92 -3.64 -32.29
N ILE A 147 -27.21 -2.96 -31.41
CA ILE A 147 -27.59 -1.68 -30.80
C ILE A 147 -26.79 -0.54 -31.44
N PRO A 148 -27.43 0.34 -32.24
CA PRO A 148 -26.80 1.54 -32.75
C PRO A 148 -26.46 2.53 -31.65
N PHE A 149 -25.30 3.18 -31.78
CA PHE A 149 -24.91 4.29 -30.92
C PHE A 149 -24.45 5.51 -31.71
N ARG A 150 -24.46 6.67 -31.06
CA ARG A 150 -23.94 7.92 -31.64
C ARG A 150 -23.34 8.80 -30.54
N PRO A 151 -22.16 9.40 -30.74
CA PRO A 151 -21.67 10.44 -29.83
C PRO A 151 -22.64 11.64 -29.85
N LEU A 152 -22.80 12.26 -28.68
CA LEU A 152 -23.54 13.52 -28.55
C LEU A 152 -22.80 14.66 -29.25
N ARG A 153 -23.52 15.76 -29.55
CA ARG A 153 -22.92 16.94 -30.21
C ARG A 153 -21.79 17.58 -29.41
N SER A 154 -21.83 17.43 -28.09
CA SER A 154 -20.81 17.92 -27.15
C SER A 154 -19.68 16.92 -26.91
N SER A 155 -19.63 15.83 -27.67
CA SER A 155 -18.65 14.74 -27.51
C SER A 155 -17.86 14.56 -28.79
N HIS A 156 -16.59 14.20 -28.66
CA HIS A 156 -15.71 13.90 -29.78
C HIS A 156 -15.19 12.48 -29.69
N ILE A 157 -15.14 11.77 -30.82
CA ILE A 157 -14.46 10.48 -30.90
C ILE A 157 -12.99 10.77 -31.22
N THR A 158 -12.10 10.35 -30.34
CA THR A 158 -10.65 10.44 -30.49
C THR A 158 -10.04 9.05 -30.44
N THR A 159 -8.74 8.97 -30.67
CA THR A 159 -7.99 7.72 -30.55
C THR A 159 -6.76 8.00 -29.69
N ASP A 160 -6.46 7.11 -28.73
CA ASP A 160 -5.23 7.24 -27.93
C ASP A 160 -3.98 6.76 -28.68
N GLU A 161 -2.82 6.94 -28.03
CA GLU A 161 -1.51 6.47 -28.51
C GLU A 161 -1.45 4.94 -28.77
N LYS A 162 -2.37 4.16 -28.17
CA LYS A 162 -2.50 2.71 -28.35
C LYS A 162 -3.56 2.34 -29.39
N ASN A 163 -3.99 3.31 -30.19
CA ASN A 163 -5.00 3.16 -31.24
C ASN A 163 -6.40 2.73 -30.72
N ARG A 164 -6.70 2.97 -29.43
CA ARG A 164 -8.00 2.68 -28.83
C ARG A 164 -8.96 3.83 -29.05
N ILE A 165 -10.18 3.52 -29.48
CA ILE A 165 -11.21 4.51 -29.76
C ILE A 165 -11.84 4.99 -28.46
N MET A 166 -11.82 6.31 -28.26
CA MET A 166 -12.26 6.98 -27.04
C MET A 166 -13.31 8.04 -27.36
N VAL A 167 -14.18 8.31 -26.40
CA VAL A 167 -15.20 9.35 -26.48
C VAL A 167 -14.88 10.38 -25.41
N SER A 168 -14.48 11.58 -25.83
CA SER A 168 -14.22 12.69 -24.92
C SER A 168 -15.48 13.53 -24.74
N ALA A 169 -15.92 13.67 -23.50
CA ALA A 169 -17.13 14.41 -23.13
C ALA A 169 -16.96 15.06 -21.75
N GLY A 170 -17.20 16.37 -21.63
CA GLY A 170 -17.15 17.08 -20.35
C GLY A 170 -15.79 17.02 -19.65
N GLY A 171 -14.69 17.03 -20.41
CA GLY A 171 -13.32 16.92 -19.87
C GLY A 171 -12.95 15.52 -19.38
N LYS A 172 -13.79 14.51 -19.62
CA LYS A 172 -13.53 13.12 -19.28
C LYS A 172 -13.51 12.26 -20.53
N ASN A 173 -12.79 11.16 -20.44
CA ASN A 173 -12.62 10.21 -21.52
C ASN A 173 -13.35 8.92 -21.22
N TYR A 174 -14.03 8.32 -22.20
CA TYR A 174 -14.82 7.10 -22.06
C TYR A 174 -14.43 6.08 -23.13
N SER A 175 -14.55 4.79 -22.82
CA SER A 175 -14.35 3.70 -23.80
C SER A 175 -15.20 2.49 -23.50
N PHE A 176 -15.40 1.65 -24.51
CA PHE A 176 -15.97 0.32 -24.30
C PHE A 176 -14.91 -0.66 -23.79
N SER A 177 -15.34 -1.57 -22.92
CA SER A 177 -14.56 -2.71 -22.44
C SER A 177 -15.08 -3.98 -23.13
N GLY A 178 -14.22 -4.69 -23.86
CA GLY A 178 -14.55 -5.94 -24.56
C GLY A 178 -14.69 -5.81 -26.09
N SER A 179 -14.85 -6.95 -26.77
CA SER A 179 -14.83 -7.06 -28.24
C SER A 179 -16.21 -6.94 -28.92
N ALA A 180 -17.23 -6.49 -28.18
CA ALA A 180 -18.61 -6.45 -28.67
C ALA A 180 -18.95 -5.24 -29.56
N VAL A 181 -17.99 -4.40 -29.92
CA VAL A 181 -18.26 -3.08 -30.52
C VAL A 181 -17.64 -2.93 -31.90
N ASP A 182 -18.48 -2.59 -32.88
CA ASP A 182 -18.09 -2.19 -34.22
C ASP A 182 -18.17 -0.66 -34.32
N TYR A 183 -17.03 0.00 -34.14
CA TYR A 183 -16.93 1.46 -34.21
C TYR A 183 -17.09 2.01 -35.63
N LYS A 184 -16.81 1.22 -36.67
CA LYS A 184 -16.95 1.64 -38.07
C LYS A 184 -18.42 1.81 -38.42
N ASN A 185 -19.25 0.84 -38.01
CA ASN A 185 -20.68 0.88 -38.24
C ASN A 185 -21.48 1.49 -37.07
N LYS A 186 -20.81 1.84 -35.97
CA LYS A 186 -21.38 2.41 -34.73
C LYS A 186 -22.44 1.51 -34.11
N LEU A 187 -22.10 0.24 -33.93
CA LEU A 187 -22.97 -0.81 -33.41
C LEU A 187 -22.33 -1.53 -32.22
N VAL A 188 -23.12 -1.80 -31.18
CA VAL A 188 -22.80 -2.81 -30.16
C VAL A 188 -23.50 -4.10 -30.55
N SER A 189 -22.76 -5.20 -30.64
CA SER A 189 -23.24 -6.52 -31.06
C SER A 189 -23.18 -7.49 -29.88
N LEU A 190 -24.34 -7.81 -29.32
CA LEU A 190 -24.47 -8.70 -28.15
C LEU A 190 -24.99 -10.07 -28.58
N LYS A 191 -24.20 -11.11 -28.35
CA LYS A 191 -24.50 -12.50 -28.75
C LYS A 191 -24.86 -13.35 -27.54
N GLY A 192 -25.51 -14.50 -27.73
CA GLY A 192 -25.86 -15.40 -26.62
C GLY A 192 -24.67 -15.80 -25.73
N ASN A 193 -23.48 -16.00 -26.30
CA ASN A 193 -22.24 -16.32 -25.59
C ASN A 193 -21.41 -15.09 -25.17
N ALA A 194 -21.79 -13.89 -25.59
CA ALA A 194 -21.13 -12.62 -25.32
C ALA A 194 -22.19 -11.52 -25.21
N SER A 195 -23.03 -11.65 -24.18
CA SER A 195 -24.25 -10.86 -24.02
C SER A 195 -24.06 -9.58 -23.20
N LEU A 196 -22.81 -9.24 -22.83
CA LEU A 196 -22.48 -8.09 -22.00
C LEU A 196 -21.51 -7.15 -22.74
N ALA A 197 -21.84 -5.87 -22.77
CA ALA A 197 -20.89 -4.80 -23.10
C ALA A 197 -20.81 -3.80 -21.94
N SER A 198 -19.61 -3.29 -21.69
CA SER A 198 -19.37 -2.25 -20.68
C SER A 198 -18.86 -0.99 -21.36
N TYR A 199 -19.34 0.17 -20.93
CA TYR A 199 -18.92 1.49 -21.40
C TYR A 199 -18.77 2.41 -20.20
N GLY A 200 -17.55 2.91 -19.96
CA GLY A 200 -17.25 3.65 -18.73
C GLY A 200 -16.16 4.68 -18.93
N GLN A 201 -16.04 5.58 -17.96
CA GLN A 201 -14.95 6.56 -17.95
C GLN A 201 -13.61 5.81 -17.88
N ILE A 202 -12.67 6.14 -18.77
CA ILE A 202 -11.28 5.78 -18.63
C ILE A 202 -10.74 6.57 -17.43
N PRO A 203 -10.25 5.91 -16.37
CA PRO A 203 -9.66 6.62 -15.26
C PRO A 203 -8.50 7.49 -15.78
N GLU A 204 -8.61 8.81 -15.63
CA GLU A 204 -7.44 9.69 -15.71
C GLU A 204 -6.63 9.44 -14.44
N LYS A 205 -5.91 8.33 -14.39
CA LYS A 205 -4.80 8.24 -13.46
C LYS A 205 -3.74 9.18 -14.01
N LYS A 206 -3.65 10.41 -13.47
CA LYS A 206 -2.31 10.97 -13.23
C LYS A 206 -1.58 9.85 -12.51
N GLY A 207 -0.67 9.16 -13.21
CA GLY A 207 0.14 8.14 -12.57
C GLY A 207 0.75 8.77 -11.33
N PHE A 208 0.73 8.07 -10.21
CA PHE A 208 1.41 8.57 -9.02
C PHE A 208 2.86 8.87 -9.40
N ASN A 209 3.26 10.13 -9.28
CA ASN A 209 4.62 10.56 -9.51
C ASN A 209 5.25 10.87 -8.15
N PRO A 210 6.23 10.06 -7.68
CA PRO A 210 6.88 10.31 -6.40
C PRO A 210 7.52 11.71 -6.35
N GLY A 211 8.00 12.21 -7.50
CA GLY A 211 8.61 13.54 -7.63
C GLY A 211 7.71 14.70 -7.17
N ASP A 212 6.38 14.55 -7.27
CA ASP A 212 5.41 15.56 -6.85
C ASP A 212 5.38 15.75 -5.32
N PHE A 213 5.98 14.83 -4.56
CA PHE A 213 6.00 14.80 -3.09
C PHE A 213 7.42 15.01 -2.51
N VAL A 214 8.39 15.39 -3.35
CA VAL A 214 9.79 15.56 -2.93
C VAL A 214 10.04 16.98 -2.42
N LEU A 215 10.54 17.10 -1.20
CA LEU A 215 11.06 18.33 -0.64
C LEU A 215 12.41 18.69 -1.29
N ALA A 216 12.65 19.98 -1.54
CA ALA A 216 13.93 20.45 -2.07
C ALA A 216 15.13 20.03 -1.19
N SER A 217 14.97 20.06 0.13
CA SER A 217 15.99 19.61 1.10
C SER A 217 16.24 18.10 1.10
N ALA A 218 15.36 17.29 0.51
CA ALA A 218 15.54 15.85 0.39
C ALA A 218 16.43 15.46 -0.80
N LEU A 219 16.52 16.32 -1.83
CA LEU A 219 17.39 16.14 -3.00
C LEU A 219 18.87 16.37 -2.65
N ASP A 220 19.14 17.27 -1.70
CA ASP A 220 20.48 17.55 -1.22
C ASP A 220 20.85 16.63 -0.03
N THR A 221 21.88 15.80 -0.23
CA THR A 221 22.37 14.87 0.81
C THR A 221 22.93 15.62 2.02
N GLN A 222 23.55 16.78 1.83
CA GLN A 222 24.09 17.59 2.92
C GLN A 222 22.96 18.26 3.71
N ALA A 223 21.95 18.82 3.04
CA ALA A 223 20.78 19.40 3.70
C ALA A 223 20.01 18.34 4.51
N TYR A 224 19.79 17.16 3.94
CA TYR A 224 19.19 16.03 4.63
C TYR A 224 19.99 15.64 5.89
N GLY A 225 21.30 15.42 5.75
CA GLY A 225 22.17 15.09 6.88
C GLY A 225 22.17 16.15 7.97
N THR A 226 22.18 17.43 7.59
CA THR A 226 22.13 18.57 8.53
C THR A 226 20.84 18.57 9.35
N ALA A 227 19.69 18.28 8.72
CA ALA A 227 18.41 18.20 9.41
C ALA A 227 18.37 17.04 10.42
N ILE A 228 18.90 15.86 10.05
CA ILE A 228 19.05 14.72 10.96
C ILE A 228 19.95 15.10 12.14
N SER A 229 21.12 15.71 11.88
CA SER A 229 22.05 16.13 12.93
C SER A 229 21.47 17.17 13.87
N ARG A 230 20.66 18.10 13.37
CA ARG A 230 19.93 19.07 14.21
C ARG A 230 18.98 18.37 15.18
N TRP A 231 18.17 17.44 14.67
CA TRP A 231 17.26 16.66 15.52
C TRP A 231 18.03 15.81 16.55
N GLN A 232 19.13 15.17 16.15
CA GLN A 232 19.99 14.41 17.06
C GLN A 232 20.55 15.27 18.20
N ALA A 233 21.07 16.48 17.91
CA ALA A 233 21.61 17.38 18.91
C ALA A 233 20.54 17.82 19.93
N GLN A 234 19.33 18.09 19.42
CA GLN A 234 18.18 18.45 20.24
C GLN A 234 17.76 17.30 21.18
N ALA A 235 17.62 16.09 20.65
CA ALA A 235 17.25 14.91 21.42
C ALA A 235 18.35 14.50 22.43
N ALA A 236 19.62 14.58 22.04
CA ALA A 236 20.77 14.26 22.90
C ALA A 236 20.78 15.11 24.18
N SER A 237 20.49 16.42 24.04
CA SER A 237 20.39 17.35 25.18
C SER A 237 19.27 16.96 26.15
N ALA A 238 18.20 16.34 25.66
CA ALA A 238 17.13 15.83 26.51
C ALA A 238 17.54 14.54 27.23
N TRP A 239 18.17 13.60 26.53
CA TRP A 239 18.63 12.33 27.12
C TRP A 239 19.72 12.55 28.18
N GLU A 240 20.66 13.46 27.93
CA GLU A 240 21.71 13.83 28.89
C GLU A 240 21.12 14.37 30.19
N ARG A 241 20.12 15.26 30.12
CA ARG A 241 19.38 15.73 31.31
C ARG A 241 18.68 14.59 32.05
N SER A 242 18.14 13.61 31.32
CA SER A 242 17.52 12.42 31.93
C SER A 242 18.52 11.53 32.68
N MET A 243 19.82 11.60 32.36
CA MET A 243 20.86 10.89 33.11
C MET A 243 21.05 11.43 34.53
N ALA A 244 20.51 12.60 34.90
CA ALA A 244 20.53 13.05 36.29
C ALA A 244 19.47 12.35 37.18
N GLY A 245 18.53 11.62 36.58
CA GLY A 245 17.40 10.99 37.27
C GLY A 245 17.35 9.48 37.07
N ASN A 246 16.17 8.97 36.73
CA ASN A 246 15.92 7.55 36.47
C ASN A 246 15.53 7.34 35.00
N PRO A 247 16.52 7.30 34.08
CA PRO A 247 16.24 7.21 32.64
C PRO A 247 15.68 5.84 32.27
N SER A 248 14.77 5.81 31.28
CA SER A 248 14.33 4.54 30.68
C SER A 248 15.48 3.85 29.93
N GLU A 249 15.38 2.54 29.73
CA GLU A 249 16.38 1.81 28.94
C GLU A 249 16.52 2.39 27.53
N ASP A 250 15.43 2.73 26.83
CA ASP A 250 15.50 3.38 25.51
C ASP A 250 16.34 4.66 25.53
N THR A 251 16.19 5.48 26.58
CA THR A 251 16.93 6.73 26.75
C THR A 251 18.43 6.46 26.92
N VAL A 252 18.78 5.46 27.74
CA VAL A 252 20.18 5.05 27.93
C VAL A 252 20.76 4.51 26.61
N LEU A 253 20.01 3.68 25.88
CA LEU A 253 20.45 3.15 24.59
C LEU A 253 20.74 4.28 23.59
N ALA A 254 19.81 5.22 23.43
CA ALA A 254 19.96 6.35 22.52
C ALA A 254 21.13 7.27 22.95
N TYR A 255 21.23 7.60 24.24
CA TYR A 255 22.30 8.43 24.80
C TYR A 255 23.69 7.84 24.56
N VAL A 256 23.92 6.59 24.98
CA VAL A 256 25.24 5.94 24.85
C VAL A 256 25.59 5.74 23.37
N SER A 257 24.63 5.35 22.53
CA SER A 257 24.87 5.17 21.09
C SER A 257 25.20 6.49 20.38
N GLN A 258 24.51 7.58 20.72
CA GLN A 258 24.78 8.90 20.15
C GLN A 258 26.13 9.45 20.63
N ALA A 259 26.45 9.28 21.91
CA ALA A 259 27.75 9.66 22.46
C ALA A 259 28.89 8.85 21.84
N ALA A 260 28.68 7.55 21.59
CA ALA A 260 29.61 6.68 20.90
C ALA A 260 29.94 7.20 19.49
N ARG A 261 28.93 7.61 18.70
CA ARG A 261 29.14 8.23 17.38
C ARG A 261 29.93 9.54 17.46
N GLY A 262 29.78 10.28 18.55
CA GLY A 262 30.54 11.51 18.82
C GLY A 262 31.92 11.31 19.45
N GLY A 263 32.37 10.06 19.65
CA GLY A 263 33.65 9.76 20.30
C GLY A 263 33.66 9.87 21.83
N ASN A 264 32.50 10.03 22.46
CA ASN A 264 32.33 10.25 23.90
C ASN A 264 31.81 9.03 24.66
N TYR A 265 32.06 7.81 24.14
CA TYR A 265 31.55 6.56 24.71
C TYR A 265 31.85 6.40 26.21
N ARG A 266 33.12 6.55 26.60
CA ARG A 266 33.58 6.42 28.00
C ARG A 266 32.80 7.33 28.95
N SER A 267 32.65 8.60 28.56
CA SER A 267 31.91 9.58 29.35
C SER A 267 30.47 9.14 29.54
N ALA A 268 29.78 8.74 28.46
CA ALA A 268 28.38 8.35 28.52
C ALA A 268 28.14 7.07 29.34
N THR A 269 29.01 6.07 29.21
CA THR A 269 28.92 4.88 30.07
C THR A 269 29.21 5.20 31.54
N GLY A 270 30.11 6.15 31.81
CA GLY A 270 30.46 6.57 33.17
C GLY A 270 29.42 7.46 33.85
N THR A 271 28.64 8.24 33.09
CA THR A 271 27.57 9.11 33.60
C THR A 271 26.21 8.40 33.70
N THR A 272 26.10 7.16 33.24
CA THR A 272 24.87 6.39 33.37
C THR A 272 24.56 6.11 34.85
N PRO A 273 23.36 6.43 35.37
CA PRO A 273 23.04 6.34 36.79
C PRO A 273 23.20 4.96 37.40
N ALA A 274 23.75 4.88 38.61
CA ALA A 274 23.78 3.65 39.41
C ALA A 274 22.38 3.06 39.59
N ALA A 275 21.35 3.91 39.78
CA ALA A 275 19.95 3.47 39.88
C ALA A 275 19.48 2.68 38.65
N PHE A 276 19.96 3.02 37.44
CA PHE A 276 19.70 2.24 36.23
C PHE A 276 20.58 0.98 36.20
N LEU A 277 21.89 1.12 36.49
CA LEU A 277 22.86 0.02 36.44
C LEU A 277 22.51 -1.14 37.39
N GLU A 278 21.99 -0.81 38.57
CA GLU A 278 21.61 -1.76 39.63
C GLU A 278 20.10 -2.08 39.60
N GLY A 279 19.32 -1.27 38.90
CA GLY A 279 17.86 -1.39 38.85
C GLY A 279 17.33 -2.52 37.98
N ASN A 280 16.03 -2.79 38.15
CA ASN A 280 15.30 -3.81 37.39
C ASN A 280 14.85 -3.36 36.00
N GLN A 281 15.15 -2.11 35.61
CA GLN A 281 14.81 -1.58 34.29
C GLN A 281 15.74 -2.08 33.18
N ARG A 282 16.91 -2.64 33.54
CA ARG A 282 17.85 -3.22 32.59
C ARG A 282 17.36 -4.56 32.06
N THR A 283 17.35 -4.67 30.74
CA THR A 283 17.09 -5.94 30.04
C THR A 283 18.35 -6.39 29.29
N TYR A 284 18.19 -7.39 28.42
CA TYR A 284 19.27 -7.80 27.51
C TYR A 284 19.68 -6.69 26.54
N ARG A 285 18.83 -5.67 26.33
CA ARG A 285 19.06 -4.65 25.31
C ARG A 285 20.27 -3.77 25.62
N SER A 286 20.45 -3.39 26.88
CA SER A 286 21.59 -2.59 27.34
C SER A 286 22.85 -3.39 27.68
N ALA A 287 22.78 -4.72 27.58
CA ALA A 287 23.90 -5.62 27.90
C ALA A 287 25.19 -5.33 27.09
N PRO A 288 25.14 -4.95 25.79
CA PRO A 288 26.36 -4.65 25.04
C PRO A 288 27.20 -3.50 25.60
N PHE A 289 26.58 -2.60 26.37
CA PHE A 289 27.26 -1.49 27.05
C PHE A 289 27.67 -1.84 28.48
N PHE A 290 26.83 -2.57 29.22
CA PHE A 290 26.95 -2.68 30.68
C PHE A 290 27.04 -4.11 31.23
N GLY A 291 27.19 -5.11 30.36
CA GLY A 291 27.35 -6.52 30.76
C GLY A 291 26.11 -7.12 31.41
N ARG A 292 26.33 -8.04 32.38
CA ARG A 292 25.35 -9.00 32.94
C ARG A 292 24.91 -10.02 31.88
N LEU A 293 25.87 -10.59 31.16
CA LEU A 293 25.63 -11.43 29.99
C LEU A 293 24.90 -12.73 30.33
N ASP A 294 25.05 -13.26 31.54
CA ASP A 294 24.33 -14.44 32.03
C ASP A 294 22.81 -14.21 32.15
N ILE A 295 22.40 -13.06 32.69
CA ILE A 295 20.99 -12.65 32.81
C ILE A 295 20.48 -12.17 31.44
N ALA A 296 21.30 -11.39 30.72
CA ALA A 296 20.97 -10.89 29.39
C ALA A 296 20.73 -12.04 28.40
N LEU A 297 21.52 -13.12 28.44
CA LEU A 297 21.31 -14.29 27.59
C LEU A 297 19.91 -14.87 27.81
N ARG A 298 19.50 -15.08 29.06
CA ARG A 298 18.16 -15.61 29.37
C ARG A 298 17.04 -14.71 28.84
N GLY A 299 17.18 -13.39 29.02
CA GLY A 299 16.23 -12.41 28.50
C GLY A 299 16.17 -12.39 26.97
N LEU A 300 17.34 -12.44 26.31
CA LEU A 300 17.45 -12.47 24.85
C LEU A 300 16.80 -13.74 24.28
N ILE A 301 17.09 -14.91 24.84
CA ILE A 301 16.52 -16.19 24.39
C ILE A 301 15.00 -16.22 24.59
N ALA A 302 14.49 -15.74 25.72
CA ALA A 302 13.06 -15.66 25.96
C ALA A 302 12.37 -14.74 24.94
N SER A 303 12.92 -13.55 24.71
CA SER A 303 12.39 -12.58 23.74
C SER A 303 12.44 -13.10 22.31
N ASP A 304 13.55 -13.75 21.92
CA ASP A 304 13.74 -14.34 20.59
C ASP A 304 12.75 -15.48 20.34
N ARG A 305 12.57 -16.37 21.33
CA ARG A 305 11.61 -17.48 21.26
C ARG A 305 10.17 -16.99 21.14
N GLU A 306 9.79 -15.99 21.91
CA GLU A 306 8.44 -15.40 21.85
C GLU A 306 8.20 -14.77 20.46
N TYR A 307 9.15 -13.97 19.98
CA TYR A 307 9.04 -13.28 18.70
C TYR A 307 8.95 -14.26 17.52
N LEU A 308 9.89 -15.21 17.42
CA LEU A 308 9.88 -16.21 16.35
C LEU A 308 8.68 -17.17 16.46
N GLY A 309 8.24 -17.49 17.68
CA GLY A 309 7.03 -18.28 17.90
C GLY A 309 5.77 -17.58 17.39
N ARG A 310 5.68 -16.25 17.57
CA ARG A 310 4.59 -15.44 17.01
C ARG A 310 4.61 -15.41 15.48
N LEU A 311 5.78 -15.19 14.87
CA LEU A 311 5.93 -15.23 13.41
C LEU A 311 5.53 -16.60 12.86
N SER A 312 5.98 -17.67 13.51
CA SER A 312 5.64 -19.05 13.14
C SER A 312 4.12 -19.29 13.16
N ARG A 313 3.41 -18.83 14.20
CA ARG A 313 1.95 -18.92 14.24
C ARG A 313 1.29 -18.18 13.08
N MET A 314 1.66 -16.92 12.85
CA MET A 314 1.08 -16.10 11.78
C MET A 314 1.29 -16.73 10.39
N ILE A 315 2.47 -17.28 10.13
CA ILE A 315 2.81 -17.96 8.86
C ILE A 315 1.99 -19.25 8.70
N ASN A 316 1.91 -20.07 9.75
CA ASN A 316 1.15 -21.32 9.74
C ASN A 316 -0.36 -21.10 9.58
N GLU A 317 -0.90 -20.05 10.20
CA GLU A 317 -2.30 -19.62 10.08
C GLU A 317 -2.59 -18.91 8.75
N LYS A 318 -1.57 -18.70 7.90
CA LYS A 318 -1.65 -18.03 6.60
C LYS A 318 -2.18 -16.60 6.66
N THR A 319 -1.88 -15.87 7.74
CA THR A 319 -2.31 -14.49 7.90
C THR A 319 -1.38 -13.54 7.14
N SER A 320 -1.96 -12.58 6.39
CA SER A 320 -1.18 -11.57 5.67
C SER A 320 -0.53 -10.55 6.62
N ASP A 321 -1.01 -10.47 7.86
CA ASP A 321 -0.49 -9.57 8.90
C ASP A 321 0.98 -9.82 9.21
N VAL A 322 1.52 -11.01 8.92
CA VAL A 322 2.96 -11.28 9.08
C VAL A 322 3.79 -10.31 8.24
N LEU A 323 3.26 -9.85 7.11
CA LEU A 323 3.93 -8.89 6.24
C LEU A 323 4.02 -7.51 6.88
N ALA A 324 3.18 -7.19 7.87
CA ALA A 324 3.32 -5.96 8.65
C ALA A 324 4.52 -6.01 9.61
N GLU A 325 5.22 -7.13 9.76
CA GLU A 325 6.40 -7.22 10.63
C GLU A 325 7.63 -6.55 10.00
N PRO A 326 8.30 -5.63 10.71
CA PRO A 326 9.51 -5.00 10.21
C PRO A 326 10.63 -6.01 9.98
N SER A 327 11.39 -5.84 8.89
CA SER A 327 12.59 -6.65 8.61
C SER A 327 12.34 -8.17 8.61
N LEU A 328 11.18 -8.62 8.11
CA LEU A 328 10.76 -10.03 8.15
C LEU A 328 11.74 -10.97 7.43
N VAL A 329 12.09 -10.67 6.17
CA VAL A 329 13.06 -11.45 5.37
C VAL A 329 14.40 -11.54 6.08
N ARG A 330 14.90 -10.42 6.61
CA ARG A 330 16.13 -10.40 7.40
C ARG A 330 16.02 -11.31 8.63
N THR A 331 14.97 -11.13 9.42
CA THR A 331 14.75 -11.89 10.65
C THR A 331 14.75 -13.40 10.39
N LEU A 332 13.97 -13.85 9.41
CA LEU A 332 13.86 -15.29 9.12
C LEU A 332 15.13 -15.85 8.48
N SER A 333 15.89 -15.04 7.72
CA SER A 333 17.18 -15.48 7.16
C SER A 333 18.22 -15.72 8.25
N VAL A 334 18.26 -14.84 9.25
CA VAL A 334 19.31 -14.81 10.26
C VAL A 334 18.98 -15.71 11.45
N ARG A 335 17.71 -15.73 11.87
CA ARG A 335 17.25 -16.38 13.11
C ARG A 335 16.14 -17.41 12.89
N GLY A 336 15.50 -17.43 11.72
CA GLY A 336 14.44 -18.38 11.40
C GLY A 336 14.99 -19.74 10.93
N SER A 337 14.12 -20.74 10.88
CA SER A 337 14.44 -22.00 10.21
C SER A 337 14.18 -21.88 8.71
N LYS A 338 14.92 -22.65 7.91
CA LYS A 338 14.70 -22.70 6.46
C LYS A 338 13.25 -23.07 6.12
N ALA A 339 12.68 -24.04 6.82
CA ALA A 339 11.29 -24.48 6.64
C ALA A 339 10.29 -23.33 6.86
N LEU A 340 10.43 -22.58 7.96
CA LEU A 340 9.55 -21.46 8.25
C LEU A 340 9.67 -20.34 7.20
N PHE A 341 10.89 -20.11 6.69
CA PHE A 341 11.08 -19.17 5.60
C PHE A 341 10.37 -19.65 4.33
N ASP A 342 10.57 -20.91 3.93
CA ASP A 342 9.95 -21.45 2.73
C ASP A 342 8.41 -21.45 2.82
N GLU A 343 7.84 -21.62 4.02
CA GLU A 343 6.41 -21.40 4.29
C GLU A 343 5.98 -19.94 4.09
N LEU A 344 6.76 -18.96 4.56
CA LEU A 344 6.52 -17.54 4.25
C LEU A 344 6.51 -17.31 2.74
N VAL A 345 7.46 -17.88 2.00
CA VAL A 345 7.53 -17.76 0.53
C VAL A 345 6.27 -18.29 -0.12
N ASN A 346 5.76 -19.44 0.33
CA ASN A 346 4.52 -20.02 -0.18
C ASN A 346 3.30 -19.15 0.14
N LEU A 347 3.22 -18.60 1.36
CA LEU A 347 2.19 -17.63 1.75
C LEU A 347 2.22 -16.40 0.83
N VAL A 348 3.40 -15.81 0.63
CA VAL A 348 3.59 -14.65 -0.24
C VAL A 348 3.36 -14.98 -1.70
N LYS A 349 3.49 -16.22 -2.16
CA LYS A 349 3.09 -16.61 -3.53
C LYS A 349 1.58 -16.75 -3.69
N ALA A 350 0.87 -17.17 -2.64
CA ALA A 350 -0.57 -17.41 -2.68
C ALA A 350 -1.44 -16.16 -2.40
N LEU A 351 -0.86 -15.09 -1.86
CA LEU A 351 -1.60 -13.88 -1.48
C LEU A 351 -2.32 -13.20 -2.68
N ASP A 352 -3.54 -12.72 -2.51
CA ASP A 352 -4.15 -11.83 -3.51
C ASP A 352 -3.57 -10.42 -3.35
N PRO A 353 -2.96 -9.79 -4.37
CA PRO A 353 -2.51 -8.40 -4.27
C PRO A 353 -3.60 -7.43 -3.78
N SER A 354 -4.87 -7.69 -4.11
CA SER A 354 -5.99 -6.80 -3.75
C SER A 354 -6.24 -6.68 -2.24
N THR A 355 -5.71 -7.60 -1.43
CA THR A 355 -5.92 -7.64 0.03
C THR A 355 -4.87 -6.85 0.82
N LEU A 356 -3.89 -6.24 0.14
CA LEU A 356 -2.84 -5.47 0.80
C LEU A 356 -3.40 -4.25 1.53
N THR A 357 -3.08 -4.18 2.82
CA THR A 357 -3.31 -3.03 3.70
C THR A 357 -2.10 -2.10 3.68
N PRO A 358 -2.21 -0.83 4.14
CA PRO A 358 -1.05 0.06 4.24
C PRO A 358 0.14 -0.56 4.99
N ALA A 359 -0.10 -1.19 6.14
CA ALA A 359 0.95 -1.83 6.94
C ALA A 359 1.64 -2.99 6.22
N THR A 360 0.88 -3.86 5.56
CA THR A 360 1.44 -5.00 4.81
C THR A 360 2.11 -4.55 3.51
N ALA A 361 1.62 -3.49 2.86
CA ALA A 361 2.22 -2.90 1.67
C ALA A 361 3.62 -2.34 1.95
N VAL A 362 3.82 -1.65 3.09
CA VAL A 362 5.17 -1.21 3.53
C VAL A 362 6.10 -2.41 3.66
N GLY A 363 5.63 -3.47 4.32
CA GLY A 363 6.42 -4.69 4.45
C GLY A 363 6.74 -5.38 3.12
N VAL A 364 5.81 -5.38 2.14
CA VAL A 364 6.10 -5.88 0.79
C VAL A 364 7.26 -5.09 0.17
N ILE A 365 7.25 -3.76 0.27
CA ILE A 365 8.32 -2.89 -0.28
C ILE A 365 9.65 -3.17 0.43
N GLU A 366 9.66 -3.22 1.77
CA GLU A 366 10.85 -3.53 2.58
C GLU A 366 11.45 -4.89 2.21
N ASN A 367 10.61 -5.93 2.15
CA ASN A 367 11.07 -7.29 1.92
C ASN A 367 11.48 -7.52 0.46
N ALA A 368 10.82 -6.89 -0.50
CA ALA A 368 11.23 -6.91 -1.90
C ALA A 368 12.63 -6.30 -2.08
N ALA A 369 12.89 -5.14 -1.47
CA ALA A 369 14.18 -4.47 -1.53
C ALA A 369 15.30 -5.26 -0.83
N ASN A 370 14.97 -5.96 0.25
CA ASN A 370 15.93 -6.77 1.01
C ASN A 370 16.22 -8.14 0.38
N TRP A 371 15.33 -8.67 -0.46
CA TRP A 371 15.38 -10.07 -0.93
C TRP A 371 16.76 -10.49 -1.45
N LYS A 372 17.34 -9.70 -2.36
CA LYS A 372 18.63 -10.01 -2.99
C LYS A 372 19.77 -10.14 -1.97
N ASN A 373 19.74 -9.40 -0.86
CA ASN A 373 20.77 -9.46 0.17
C ASN A 373 20.78 -10.79 0.92
N TYR A 374 19.63 -11.47 1.00
CA TYR A 374 19.48 -12.68 1.82
C TYR A 374 19.24 -13.96 1.01
N ARG A 375 18.64 -13.86 -0.17
CA ARG A 375 18.31 -14.99 -1.05
C ARG A 375 19.04 -14.91 -2.40
N GLY A 376 19.95 -13.94 -2.56
CA GLY A 376 20.77 -13.81 -3.74
C GLY A 376 19.92 -13.65 -5.01
N ASN A 377 20.09 -14.58 -5.95
CA ASN A 377 19.41 -14.59 -7.23
C ASN A 377 18.16 -15.47 -7.27
N GLU A 378 17.70 -15.99 -6.13
CA GLU A 378 16.42 -16.72 -6.09
C GLU A 378 15.24 -15.81 -6.47
N ASP A 379 14.21 -16.40 -7.08
CA ASP A 379 12.99 -15.68 -7.47
C ASP A 379 12.36 -14.96 -6.28
N ASN A 380 12.23 -13.63 -6.39
CA ASN A 380 11.64 -12.80 -5.34
C ASN A 380 10.10 -12.90 -5.37
N PRO A 381 9.46 -13.55 -4.38
CA PRO A 381 8.01 -13.74 -4.38
C PRO A 381 7.23 -12.43 -4.16
N PHE A 382 7.89 -11.38 -3.66
CA PHE A 382 7.28 -10.08 -3.39
C PHE A 382 7.11 -9.22 -4.66
N GLU A 383 7.84 -9.49 -5.74
CA GLU A 383 7.80 -8.67 -6.97
C GLU A 383 6.40 -8.57 -7.57
N ARG A 384 5.63 -9.66 -7.53
CA ARG A 384 4.25 -9.69 -8.04
C ARG A 384 3.28 -8.79 -7.25
N LEU A 385 3.64 -8.43 -6.01
CA LEU A 385 2.83 -7.62 -5.10
C LEU A 385 3.23 -6.14 -5.14
N LYS A 386 4.39 -5.83 -5.73
CA LYS A 386 5.05 -4.53 -5.65
C LYS A 386 4.19 -3.40 -6.19
N ASP A 387 3.63 -3.53 -7.39
CA ASP A 387 2.85 -2.47 -8.03
C ASP A 387 1.61 -2.11 -7.20
N GLN A 388 0.95 -3.12 -6.64
CA GLN A 388 -0.19 -2.92 -5.76
C GLN A 388 0.22 -2.34 -4.41
N ALA A 389 1.36 -2.77 -3.84
CA ALA A 389 1.91 -2.18 -2.62
C ALA A 389 2.24 -0.69 -2.80
N LEU A 390 2.92 -0.33 -3.90
CA LEU A 390 3.23 1.06 -4.25
C LEU A 390 1.96 1.89 -4.45
N PHE A 391 0.94 1.31 -5.10
CA PHE A 391 -0.37 1.94 -5.22
C PHE A 391 -1.02 2.21 -3.84
N VAL A 392 -1.06 1.21 -2.96
CA VAL A 392 -1.62 1.35 -1.60
C VAL A 392 -0.90 2.44 -0.80
N VAL A 393 0.44 2.41 -0.74
CA VAL A 393 1.18 3.42 0.04
C VAL A 393 1.06 4.81 -0.57
N SER A 394 1.08 4.94 -1.89
CA SER A 394 0.90 6.23 -2.57
C SER A 394 -0.45 6.87 -2.29
N SER A 395 -1.51 6.05 -2.20
CA SER A 395 -2.86 6.53 -1.87
C SER A 395 -3.01 7.02 -0.43
N SER A 396 -2.07 6.65 0.45
CA SER A 396 -2.05 7.11 1.85
C SER A 396 -1.35 8.46 2.02
N LEU A 397 -0.63 8.95 1.02
CA LEU A 397 0.17 10.18 1.15
C LEU A 397 -0.70 11.43 1.06
N LYS A 398 -0.43 12.40 1.94
CA LYS A 398 -0.98 13.75 1.87
C LYS A 398 0.16 14.75 1.87
N SER A 399 0.02 15.81 1.08
CA SER A 399 0.94 16.95 1.05
C SER A 399 0.26 18.20 1.62
N SER A 400 1.00 19.02 2.34
CA SER A 400 0.60 20.37 2.73
C SER A 400 1.05 21.42 1.72
N ALA A 401 0.50 22.64 1.80
CA ALA A 401 0.84 23.74 0.89
C ALA A 401 2.32 24.15 0.99
N ASP A 402 2.96 23.96 2.15
CA ASP A 402 4.40 24.17 2.35
C ASP A 402 5.27 23.00 1.84
N GLY A 403 4.67 22.03 1.16
CA GLY A 403 5.35 20.92 0.48
C GLY A 403 5.70 19.73 1.38
N LYS A 404 5.44 19.78 2.69
CA LYS A 404 5.65 18.62 3.57
C LYS A 404 4.70 17.49 3.20
N VAL A 405 5.12 16.26 3.48
CA VAL A 405 4.36 15.04 3.16
C VAL A 405 4.30 14.14 4.38
N LEU A 406 3.12 13.62 4.68
CA LEU A 406 2.92 12.57 5.68
C LEU A 406 2.11 11.42 5.09
N ALA A 407 2.30 10.24 5.67
CA ALA A 407 1.51 9.07 5.33
C ALA A 407 0.34 8.92 6.30
N CYS A 408 -0.86 8.84 5.74
CA CYS A 408 -2.14 8.87 6.44
C CYS A 408 -2.94 7.57 6.21
N PRO A 409 -2.48 6.40 6.69
CA PRO A 409 -3.07 5.10 6.36
C PRO A 409 -4.55 4.97 6.76
N ASN A 410 -4.97 5.65 7.82
CA ASN A 410 -6.35 5.67 8.34
C ASN A 410 -6.99 7.07 8.21
N GLY A 411 -6.51 7.90 7.28
CA GLY A 411 -7.00 9.27 7.08
C GLY A 411 -6.32 10.34 7.94
N GLN A 412 -5.67 9.96 9.05
CA GLN A 412 -4.80 10.80 9.87
C GLN A 412 -3.33 10.43 9.64
N GLY A 413 -2.43 11.41 9.70
CA GLY A 413 -0.99 11.20 9.58
C GLY A 413 -0.44 10.45 10.78
N ASP A 414 0.11 9.26 10.55
CA ASP A 414 0.74 8.43 11.58
C ASP A 414 2.26 8.57 11.44
N LEU A 415 2.92 9.11 12.46
CA LEU A 415 4.33 9.47 12.39
C LEU A 415 5.24 8.23 12.46
N ALA A 416 4.85 7.19 13.22
CA ALA A 416 5.61 5.95 13.27
C ALA A 416 5.53 5.21 11.92
N TYR A 417 4.32 5.14 11.35
CA TYR A 417 4.11 4.59 10.01
C TYR A 417 4.86 5.41 8.95
N SER A 418 4.85 6.74 9.05
CA SER A 418 5.57 7.62 8.11
C SER A 418 7.09 7.42 8.17
N ILE A 419 7.67 7.21 9.36
CA ILE A 419 9.09 6.87 9.51
C ILE A 419 9.40 5.53 8.83
N ARG A 420 8.61 4.51 9.12
CA ARG A 420 8.81 3.18 8.55
C ARG A 420 8.69 3.20 7.02
N LEU A 421 7.64 3.81 6.49
CA LEU A 421 7.47 3.99 5.04
C LEU A 421 8.63 4.79 4.45
N GLY A 422 9.06 5.87 5.10
CA GLY A 422 10.21 6.66 4.68
C GLY A 422 11.48 5.82 4.50
N ASN A 423 11.82 5.02 5.51
CA ASN A 423 12.95 4.10 5.47
C ASN A 423 12.80 3.02 4.40
N ALA A 424 11.61 2.43 4.26
CA ALA A 424 11.31 1.44 3.23
C ALA A 424 11.51 2.00 1.82
N LEU A 425 11.04 3.22 1.57
CA LEU A 425 11.17 3.89 0.26
C LEU A 425 12.62 4.32 -0.02
N ILE A 426 13.36 4.81 0.98
CA ILE A 426 14.80 5.09 0.86
C ILE A 426 15.54 3.83 0.42
N GLN A 427 15.28 2.70 1.09
CA GLN A 427 15.92 1.44 0.77
C GLN A 427 15.52 0.95 -0.63
N TYR A 428 14.22 0.92 -0.93
CA TYR A 428 13.69 0.49 -2.21
C TYR A 428 14.23 1.30 -3.39
N GLY A 429 14.20 2.64 -3.28
CA GLY A 429 14.73 3.53 -4.30
C GLY A 429 16.24 3.34 -4.50
N SER A 430 17.00 3.15 -3.43
CA SER A 430 18.45 2.97 -3.49
C SER A 430 18.84 1.64 -4.15
N VAL A 431 18.18 0.54 -3.79
CA VAL A 431 18.44 -0.79 -4.39
C VAL A 431 17.99 -0.85 -5.85
N SER A 432 16.90 -0.16 -6.20
CA SER A 432 16.31 -0.18 -7.54
C SER A 432 16.87 0.89 -8.48
N GLY A 433 17.72 1.80 -7.99
CA GLY A 433 18.23 2.93 -8.77
C GLY A 433 17.18 4.00 -9.11
N LEU A 434 16.13 4.13 -8.29
CA LEU A 434 15.01 5.05 -8.51
C LEU A 434 15.10 6.27 -7.56
N ALA A 435 15.75 7.34 -8.01
CA ALA A 435 16.08 8.50 -7.19
C ALA A 435 14.86 9.23 -6.58
N ASP A 436 13.74 9.30 -7.31
CA ASP A 436 12.53 9.97 -6.82
C ASP A 436 11.91 9.25 -5.62
N TRP A 437 11.98 7.92 -5.58
CA TRP A 437 11.52 7.12 -4.44
C TRP A 437 12.43 7.31 -3.22
N THR A 438 13.74 7.36 -3.43
CA THR A 438 14.69 7.68 -2.35
C THR A 438 14.41 9.07 -1.78
N SER A 439 14.17 10.05 -2.66
CA SER A 439 13.93 11.44 -2.26
C SER A 439 12.56 11.63 -1.59
N LEU A 440 11.54 10.89 -2.01
CA LEU A 440 10.25 10.83 -1.33
C LEU A 440 10.40 10.24 0.08
N GLY A 441 11.14 9.13 0.22
CA GLY A 441 11.39 8.54 1.53
C GLY A 441 12.12 9.51 2.48
N LYS A 442 13.13 10.23 1.99
CA LYS A 442 13.78 11.32 2.74
C LYS A 442 12.81 12.44 3.10
N SER A 443 11.90 12.82 2.18
CA SER A 443 10.90 13.87 2.40
C SER A 443 9.91 13.52 3.51
N LEU A 444 9.49 12.25 3.59
CA LEU A 444 8.69 11.74 4.71
C LEU A 444 9.42 11.89 6.04
N ILE A 445 10.68 11.44 6.11
CA ILE A 445 11.49 11.57 7.35
C ILE A 445 11.63 13.04 7.76
N LEU A 446 11.98 13.92 6.83
CA LEU A 446 12.15 15.35 7.12
C LEU A 446 10.83 16.00 7.57
N SER A 447 9.71 15.65 6.95
CA SER A 447 8.39 16.17 7.31
C SER A 447 7.96 15.71 8.70
N VAL A 448 8.27 14.47 9.07
CA VAL A 448 8.05 13.94 10.41
C VAL A 448 8.90 14.69 11.45
N LEU A 449 10.21 14.83 11.21
CA LEU A 449 11.10 15.51 12.15
C LEU A 449 10.77 16.99 12.32
N ALA A 450 10.20 17.64 11.30
CA ALA A 450 9.71 19.02 11.41
C ALA A 450 8.57 19.20 12.44
N LEU A 451 7.92 18.10 12.87
CA LEU A 451 6.88 18.11 13.90
C LEU A 451 7.40 17.78 15.31
N SER A 452 8.72 17.61 15.48
CA SER A 452 9.29 17.30 16.79
C SER A 452 9.22 18.48 17.77
N ASP A 453 8.97 18.19 19.04
CA ASP A 453 9.01 19.17 20.12
C ASP A 453 10.43 19.57 20.53
N ALA A 454 10.56 20.40 21.57
CA ALA A 454 11.84 20.88 22.10
C ALA A 454 12.82 19.76 22.54
N ASN A 455 12.32 18.57 22.87
CA ASN A 455 13.11 17.42 23.28
C ASN A 455 13.31 16.39 22.14
N GLY A 456 12.88 16.73 20.92
CA GLY A 456 12.94 15.84 19.76
C GLY A 456 11.85 14.76 19.74
N ALA A 457 10.89 14.79 20.67
CA ALA A 457 9.78 13.84 20.70
C ALA A 457 8.74 14.20 19.64
N LEU A 458 8.09 13.18 19.08
CA LEU A 458 7.11 13.35 18.00
C LEU A 458 5.69 13.21 18.54
N PRO A 459 4.68 13.90 17.98
CA PRO A 459 3.30 13.50 18.18
C PRO A 459 3.05 12.10 17.60
N VAL A 460 2.08 11.36 18.14
CA VAL A 460 1.70 10.07 17.53
C VAL A 460 1.00 10.32 16.19
N PHE A 461 0.11 11.32 16.17
CA PHE A 461 -0.69 11.67 15.00
C PHE A 461 -0.59 13.15 14.63
N ALA A 462 -0.81 13.43 13.35
CA ALA A 462 -0.98 14.79 12.83
C ALA A 462 -2.05 14.82 11.74
N GLU A 463 -2.75 15.95 11.62
CA GLU A 463 -3.74 16.18 10.58
C GLU A 463 -3.36 17.39 9.74
N LEU A 464 -3.76 17.37 8.47
CA LEU A 464 -3.63 18.55 7.62
C LEU A 464 -4.67 19.58 8.08
N ALA A 465 -4.22 20.81 8.33
CA ALA A 465 -5.12 21.92 8.67
C ALA A 465 -6.23 22.07 7.62
N LYS A 466 -7.40 22.59 8.02
CA LYS A 466 -8.57 22.69 7.13
C LYS A 466 -8.32 23.52 5.87
N ASP A 467 -7.40 24.47 5.94
CA ASP A 467 -6.96 25.32 4.83
C ASP A 467 -5.87 24.66 3.96
N GLY A 468 -5.44 23.44 4.29
CA GLY A 468 -4.40 22.70 3.58
C GLY A 468 -2.98 23.21 3.82
N SER A 469 -2.79 24.19 4.72
CA SER A 469 -1.53 24.93 4.83
C SER A 469 -0.38 24.11 5.43
N VAL A 470 -0.64 23.45 6.56
CA VAL A 470 0.37 22.78 7.37
C VAL A 470 -0.20 21.53 8.05
N PHE A 471 0.67 20.60 8.43
CA PHE A 471 0.33 19.54 9.35
C PHE A 471 0.35 20.04 10.79
N VAL A 472 -0.69 19.71 11.55
CA VAL A 472 -0.86 20.09 12.95
C VAL A 472 -0.92 18.81 13.80
N PRO A 473 -0.12 18.70 14.87
CA PRO A 473 -0.21 17.59 15.81
C PRO A 473 -1.62 17.40 16.35
N THR A 474 -2.07 16.14 16.48
CA THR A 474 -3.36 15.79 17.08
C THR A 474 -3.18 14.86 18.27
N GLY A 475 -3.96 15.11 19.33
CA GLY A 475 -3.89 14.40 20.60
C GLY A 475 -2.62 14.68 21.43
N ASP A 476 -2.64 14.14 22.65
CA ASP A 476 -1.59 14.35 23.66
C ASP A 476 -0.50 13.28 23.63
N GLY A 477 -0.70 12.19 22.88
CA GLY A 477 0.28 11.12 22.72
C GLY A 477 1.58 11.63 22.11
N ARG A 478 2.71 11.21 22.69
CA ARG A 478 4.05 11.51 22.21
C ARG A 478 4.88 10.23 22.09
N ILE A 479 5.64 10.14 21.01
CA ILE A 479 6.67 9.11 20.78
C ILE A 479 8.01 9.72 21.24
N PRO A 480 8.62 9.21 22.32
CA PRO A 480 9.91 9.71 22.80
C PRO A 480 10.99 9.59 21.72
N ALA A 481 11.85 10.60 21.60
CA ALA A 481 12.94 10.63 20.62
C ALA A 481 13.85 9.38 20.72
N ALA A 482 14.04 8.85 21.93
CA ALA A 482 14.84 7.67 22.19
C ALA A 482 14.30 6.39 21.52
N GLN A 483 12.98 6.27 21.35
CA GLN A 483 12.33 5.09 20.75
C GLN A 483 12.48 5.03 19.23
N ILE A 484 12.70 6.18 18.59
CA ILE A 484 12.86 6.29 17.14
C ILE A 484 14.30 6.51 16.72
N TYR A 485 15.24 6.63 17.66
CA TYR A 485 16.63 6.95 17.39
C TYR A 485 17.30 6.05 16.34
N ASN A 486 17.17 4.73 16.48
CA ASN A 486 17.77 3.79 15.53
C ASN A 486 17.06 3.82 14.15
N GLN A 487 15.75 4.10 14.12
CA GLN A 487 15.01 4.24 12.87
C GLN A 487 15.41 5.48 12.08
N ILE A 488 15.86 6.54 12.76
CA ILE A 488 16.31 7.79 12.11
C ILE A 488 17.80 7.73 11.76
N THR A 489 18.61 7.13 12.63
CA THR A 489 20.08 7.24 12.56
C THR A 489 20.76 5.95 12.09
N GLY A 490 20.02 4.86 11.93
CA GLY A 490 20.53 3.51 11.67
C GLY A 490 21.16 2.87 12.91
N ASP A 491 21.71 1.67 12.73
CA ASP A 491 22.08 0.82 13.87
C ASP A 491 23.55 0.90 14.32
N LEU A 492 24.36 1.79 13.72
CA LEU A 492 25.77 1.94 14.12
C LEU A 492 25.88 2.37 15.59
N TYR A 493 26.64 1.58 16.37
CA TYR A 493 26.80 1.65 17.82
C TYR A 493 25.52 1.51 18.66
N TYR A 494 24.39 1.17 18.05
CA TYR A 494 23.15 0.84 18.75
C TYR A 494 23.07 -0.68 18.94
N PRO A 495 22.61 -1.20 20.11
CA PRO A 495 22.44 -2.62 20.33
C PRO A 495 21.54 -3.27 19.28
N ARG A 496 22.10 -4.25 18.56
CA ARG A 496 21.43 -4.88 17.43
C ARG A 496 21.85 -6.34 17.27
N ILE A 497 21.04 -7.06 16.52
CA ILE A 497 21.46 -8.29 15.86
C ILE A 497 22.39 -7.89 14.70
N ALA A 498 23.67 -8.22 14.80
CA ALA A 498 24.66 -8.05 13.75
C ALA A 498 24.97 -9.40 13.09
N GLU A 499 24.88 -9.44 11.78
CA GLU A 499 25.19 -10.64 11.00
C GLU A 499 26.68 -10.74 10.74
N LEU A 500 27.19 -11.97 10.66
CA LEU A 500 28.61 -12.26 10.44
C LEU A 500 28.92 -12.69 9.00
N GLY A 501 27.88 -12.84 8.16
CA GLY A 501 28.02 -12.88 6.69
C GLY A 501 28.75 -14.10 6.11
N LEU A 502 28.82 -15.22 6.85
CA LEU A 502 29.50 -16.42 6.37
C LEU A 502 28.64 -17.27 5.44
N THR A 503 29.12 -17.49 4.22
CA THR A 503 28.52 -18.42 3.27
C THR A 503 28.57 -19.85 3.84
N ASN A 504 27.45 -20.57 3.83
CA ASN A 504 27.29 -21.93 4.36
C ASN A 504 27.41 -22.11 5.89
N TYR A 505 27.51 -21.02 6.65
CA TYR A 505 27.44 -21.06 8.12
C TYR A 505 26.13 -20.39 8.57
N SER A 506 25.06 -21.18 8.68
CA SER A 506 23.74 -20.67 9.08
C SER A 506 23.65 -20.41 10.59
N GLY A 507 22.87 -19.41 10.97
CA GLY A 507 22.53 -19.12 12.37
C GLY A 507 23.62 -18.39 13.17
N LEU A 508 24.70 -17.92 12.53
CA LEU A 508 25.75 -17.13 13.18
C LEU A 508 25.45 -15.63 13.16
N TRP A 509 25.19 -15.07 14.33
CA TRP A 509 24.93 -13.64 14.51
C TRP A 509 25.32 -13.21 15.92
N ALA A 510 25.55 -11.91 16.11
CA ALA A 510 25.90 -11.33 17.40
C ALA A 510 24.84 -10.35 17.90
N TRP A 511 24.54 -10.36 19.19
CA TRP A 511 23.94 -9.22 19.89
C TRP A 511 25.07 -8.31 20.37
N THR A 512 25.16 -7.11 19.79
CA THR A 512 26.33 -6.23 19.97
C THR A 512 25.96 -4.77 19.72
N ALA A 513 26.79 -3.86 20.24
CA ALA A 513 26.80 -2.44 19.88
C ALA A 513 28.10 -2.05 19.16
N ALA A 514 28.82 -3.01 18.57
CA ALA A 514 30.05 -2.76 17.82
C ALA A 514 29.80 -2.10 16.45
N GLY A 515 30.89 -1.74 15.77
CA GLY A 515 30.87 -1.42 14.34
C GLY A 515 30.43 -2.61 13.47
N PRO A 516 30.52 -2.51 12.14
CA PRO A 516 30.22 -3.61 11.23
C PRO A 516 31.14 -4.81 11.50
N LEU A 517 30.56 -5.96 11.86
CA LEU A 517 31.32 -7.18 12.08
C LEU A 517 31.68 -7.85 10.75
N SER A 518 32.77 -8.61 10.73
CA SER A 518 33.09 -9.55 9.65
C SER A 518 33.60 -10.85 10.23
N ALA A 519 33.44 -11.95 9.48
CA ALA A 519 33.96 -13.23 9.87
C ALA A 519 34.50 -14.02 8.67
N THR A 520 35.50 -14.86 8.94
CA THR A 520 36.02 -15.84 7.99
C THR A 520 36.04 -17.22 8.64
N TYR A 521 35.84 -18.27 7.84
CA TYR A 521 35.90 -19.66 8.29
C TYR A 521 36.65 -20.49 7.26
N ASP A 522 37.76 -21.10 7.66
CA ASP A 522 38.62 -21.90 6.77
C ASP A 522 38.34 -23.41 6.83
N GLY A 523 37.31 -23.82 7.58
CA GLY A 523 37.02 -25.23 7.87
C GLY A 523 37.47 -25.70 9.25
N SER A 524 38.37 -24.94 9.91
CA SER A 524 38.94 -25.28 11.22
C SER A 524 38.90 -24.11 12.21
N VAL A 525 39.05 -22.87 11.74
CA VAL A 525 39.08 -21.66 12.54
C VAL A 525 38.02 -20.69 12.06
N LEU A 526 37.16 -20.25 12.98
CA LEU A 526 36.28 -19.10 12.80
C LEU A 526 36.97 -17.86 13.37
N ASP A 527 37.35 -16.91 12.51
CA ASP A 527 37.95 -15.64 12.89
C ASP A 527 36.92 -14.53 12.70
N ILE A 528 36.53 -13.89 13.80
CA ILE A 528 35.56 -12.79 13.84
C ILE A 528 36.31 -11.50 14.15
N THR A 529 36.18 -10.52 13.25
CA THR A 529 36.70 -9.16 13.45
C THR A 529 35.62 -8.27 14.08
N VAL A 530 35.98 -7.60 15.18
CA VAL A 530 35.08 -6.76 15.98
C VAL A 530 35.64 -5.34 16.07
N PRO A 531 35.06 -4.38 15.31
CA PRO A 531 35.43 -2.98 15.42
C PRO A 531 34.79 -2.30 16.63
N PHE A 532 35.60 -1.71 17.51
CA PHE A 532 35.13 -0.91 18.64
C PHE A 532 36.16 0.15 19.07
N PHE A 533 35.84 0.92 20.10
CA PHE A 533 36.71 1.98 20.61
C PHE A 533 37.90 1.39 21.38
N GLU A 534 39.12 1.78 20.98
CA GLU A 534 40.35 1.41 21.66
C GLU A 534 40.34 1.88 23.14
N GLY A 535 40.79 1.02 24.04
CA GLY A 535 40.80 1.27 25.49
C GLY A 535 39.47 1.06 26.20
N GLU A 536 38.39 0.79 25.46
CA GLU A 536 37.03 0.63 26.01
C GLU A 536 36.64 -0.84 26.21
N THR A 537 35.64 -1.05 27.07
CA THR A 537 35.03 -2.36 27.28
C THR A 537 33.77 -2.49 26.43
N HIS A 538 33.67 -3.62 25.74
CA HIS A 538 32.54 -4.04 24.93
C HIS A 538 32.05 -5.40 25.39
N TYR A 539 30.74 -5.56 25.46
CA TYR A 539 30.10 -6.84 25.75
C TYR A 539 29.33 -7.32 24.53
N MET A 540 29.37 -8.62 24.25
CA MET A 540 28.64 -9.20 23.13
C MET A 540 28.24 -10.64 23.40
N MET A 541 27.17 -11.08 22.72
CA MET A 541 26.73 -12.47 22.69
C MET A 541 26.72 -12.95 21.25
N ILE A 542 27.39 -14.04 20.93
CA ILE A 542 27.46 -14.60 19.58
C ILE A 542 26.74 -15.94 19.56
N LYS A 543 25.59 -16.01 18.87
CA LYS A 543 24.80 -17.22 18.72
C LYS A 543 25.25 -18.01 17.49
N GLY A 544 25.08 -19.33 17.52
CA GLY A 544 25.44 -20.23 16.42
C GLY A 544 26.89 -20.70 16.46
N VAL A 545 27.62 -20.40 17.55
CA VAL A 545 28.97 -20.92 17.77
C VAL A 545 28.84 -22.39 18.18
N LYS A 546 29.34 -23.31 17.34
CA LYS A 546 29.37 -24.76 17.67
C LYS A 546 30.35 -25.03 18.82
N PRO A 547 30.24 -26.18 19.53
CA PRO A 547 31.27 -26.61 20.48
C PRO A 547 32.66 -26.58 19.84
N PHE A 548 33.63 -26.03 20.57
CA PHE A 548 34.96 -25.75 20.05
C PHE A 548 36.04 -26.15 21.06
N ARG A 549 37.28 -26.35 20.58
CA ARG A 549 38.40 -26.80 21.40
C ARG A 549 39.04 -25.65 22.18
N LYS A 550 39.27 -24.53 21.51
CA LYS A 550 39.90 -23.34 22.13
C LYS A 550 39.45 -22.06 21.45
N ILE A 551 39.64 -20.96 22.17
CA ILE A 551 39.41 -19.60 21.69
C ILE A 551 40.64 -18.75 21.98
N GLN A 552 40.97 -17.87 21.04
CA GLN A 552 41.98 -16.85 21.23
C GLN A 552 41.36 -15.47 21.19
N LEU A 553 41.79 -14.65 22.15
CA LEU A 553 41.60 -13.20 22.15
C LEU A 553 43.01 -12.58 22.14
N TYR A 554 43.24 -11.57 21.31
CA TYR A 554 44.57 -10.94 21.16
C TYR A 554 45.68 -11.93 20.75
N ASN A 555 45.34 -12.95 19.96
CA ASN A 555 46.23 -14.07 19.59
C ASN A 555 46.79 -14.87 20.78
N ILE A 556 46.12 -14.83 21.94
CA ILE A 556 46.48 -15.60 23.13
C ILE A 556 45.35 -16.57 23.45
N ASP A 557 45.67 -17.83 23.78
CA ASP A 557 44.69 -18.82 24.22
C ASP A 557 44.04 -18.36 25.54
N PHE A 558 42.72 -18.14 25.54
CA PHE A 558 41.97 -17.70 26.70
C PHE A 558 41.21 -18.87 27.32
N ARG A 559 41.46 -19.15 28.60
CA ARG A 559 40.65 -20.12 29.36
C ARG A 559 39.31 -19.50 29.78
N THR A 560 38.26 -20.32 29.81
CA THR A 560 36.95 -19.90 30.31
C THR A 560 36.98 -19.68 31.82
N ASP A 561 36.30 -18.63 32.28
CA ASP A 561 35.98 -18.41 33.68
C ASP A 561 34.56 -17.82 33.76
N PRO A 562 33.57 -18.50 34.33
CA PRO A 562 32.21 -17.97 34.46
C PRO A 562 32.09 -16.63 35.20
N ARG A 563 33.12 -16.21 35.94
CA ARG A 563 33.18 -14.93 36.66
C ARG A 563 33.88 -13.82 35.86
N PHE A 564 34.19 -14.06 34.58
CA PHE A 564 35.01 -13.17 33.74
C PHE A 564 34.58 -11.69 33.76
N GLU A 565 33.30 -11.41 33.91
CA GLU A 565 32.80 -10.02 33.93
C GLU A 565 33.29 -9.20 35.13
N ARG A 566 33.70 -9.85 36.23
CA ARG A 566 34.19 -9.19 37.45
C ARG A 566 35.61 -8.64 37.33
N TYR A 567 36.39 -9.11 36.37
CA TYR A 567 37.78 -8.70 36.19
C TYR A 567 37.88 -7.48 35.28
N ASP A 568 38.85 -6.60 35.48
CA ASP A 568 39.20 -5.52 34.53
C ASP A 568 40.02 -6.05 33.33
N SER A 569 39.61 -7.20 32.81
CA SER A 569 40.21 -7.86 31.67
C SER A 569 39.13 -8.42 30.76
N SER A 570 39.54 -8.82 29.56
CA SER A 570 38.68 -9.59 28.66
C SER A 570 38.45 -10.99 29.21
N GLY A 571 37.40 -11.63 28.73
CA GLY A 571 37.09 -13.01 29.05
C GLY A 571 35.80 -13.46 28.40
N TRP A 572 35.49 -14.73 28.60
CA TRP A 572 34.37 -15.37 27.93
C TRP A 572 33.77 -16.50 28.76
N ALA A 573 32.51 -16.80 28.46
CA ALA A 573 31.82 -18.02 28.86
C ALA A 573 31.03 -18.56 27.66
N TYR A 574 30.75 -19.86 27.65
CA TYR A 574 30.01 -20.49 26.56
C TYR A 574 28.81 -21.24 27.11
N SER A 575 27.64 -20.95 26.56
CA SER A 575 26.42 -21.70 26.80
C SER A 575 26.26 -22.73 25.69
N GLU A 576 26.54 -23.99 26.01
CA GLU A 576 26.42 -25.09 25.05
C GLU A 576 24.96 -25.36 24.66
N SER A 577 24.04 -25.29 25.63
CA SER A 577 22.60 -25.50 25.40
C SER A 577 21.99 -24.48 24.44
N GLU A 578 22.49 -23.24 24.45
CA GLU A 578 22.03 -22.16 23.58
C GLU A 578 22.99 -21.90 22.40
N GLN A 579 24.07 -22.67 22.29
CA GLN A 579 25.16 -22.47 21.33
C GLN A 579 25.59 -21.00 21.22
N THR A 580 25.76 -20.36 22.39
CA THR A 580 25.99 -18.92 22.49
C THR A 580 27.25 -18.63 23.29
N LEU A 581 28.16 -17.89 22.66
CA LEU A 581 29.39 -17.39 23.26
C LEU A 581 29.12 -16.02 23.89
N LEU A 582 29.44 -15.86 25.17
CA LEU A 582 29.35 -14.63 25.94
C LEU A 582 30.75 -14.03 26.05
N LEU A 583 30.92 -12.77 25.68
CA LEU A 583 32.23 -12.13 25.58
C LEU A 583 32.23 -10.76 26.24
N LYS A 584 33.26 -10.51 27.05
CA LYS A 584 33.71 -9.19 27.46
C LYS A 584 35.06 -8.94 26.80
N MET A 585 35.17 -7.86 26.04
CA MET A 585 36.38 -7.47 25.34
C MET A 585 36.82 -6.08 25.79
N LYS A 586 38.05 -5.98 26.29
CA LYS A 586 38.76 -4.71 26.50
C LYS A 586 39.60 -4.44 25.27
N HIS A 587 39.12 -3.59 24.37
CA HIS A 587 39.76 -3.36 23.08
C HIS A 587 41.15 -2.72 23.28
N ARG A 588 42.19 -3.35 22.73
CA ARG A 588 43.57 -2.86 22.69
C ARG A 588 43.90 -2.20 21.36
N ALA A 589 43.11 -2.49 20.33
CA ALA A 589 43.09 -1.84 19.05
C ALA A 589 41.65 -1.57 18.62
N LYS A 590 41.48 -0.76 17.57
CA LYS A 590 40.16 -0.48 16.98
C LYS A 590 39.48 -1.74 16.47
N ASP A 591 40.24 -2.65 15.88
CA ASP A 591 39.75 -3.92 15.38
C ASP A 591 40.36 -5.05 16.20
N GLU A 592 39.50 -5.87 16.80
CA GLU A 592 39.91 -7.03 17.58
C GLU A 592 39.45 -8.33 16.94
N HIS A 593 40.26 -9.38 17.12
CA HIS A 593 40.00 -10.69 16.55
C HIS A 593 39.59 -11.69 17.63
N ILE A 594 38.49 -12.39 17.38
CA ILE A 594 38.05 -13.56 18.14
C ILE A 594 38.27 -14.79 17.25
N LYS A 595 39.28 -15.61 17.58
CA LYS A 595 39.58 -16.83 16.82
C LYS A 595 39.10 -18.06 17.58
N ILE A 596 38.16 -18.80 16.99
CA ILE A 596 37.54 -19.99 17.58
C ILE A 596 38.02 -21.20 16.79
N PHE A 597 38.66 -22.14 17.46
CA PHE A 597 39.27 -23.32 16.85
C PHE A 597 38.39 -24.55 17.12
N TYR A 598 37.89 -25.17 16.06
CA TYR A 598 37.10 -26.40 16.13
C TYR A 598 38.00 -27.64 16.11
N GLN A 599 37.44 -28.79 16.50
CA GLN A 599 38.14 -30.06 16.29
C GLN A 599 38.13 -30.37 14.79
N GLU A 600 39.28 -30.79 14.24
CA GLU A 600 39.29 -31.46 12.94
C GLU A 600 38.39 -32.69 13.04
N SER A 601 37.52 -32.89 12.05
CA SER A 601 36.82 -34.16 11.93
C SER A 601 37.88 -35.22 11.69
N GLU A 602 38.00 -36.22 12.57
CA GLU A 602 38.70 -37.45 12.21
C GLU A 602 38.04 -37.97 10.93
N GLN A 603 38.82 -38.04 9.85
CA GLN A 603 38.38 -38.50 8.52
C GLN A 603 37.93 -39.96 8.55
#